data_AF-A0A2M8N669-F1
#
_entry.id   AF-A0A2M8N669-F1
#
_cell.length_a   1.000
_cell.length_b   1.000
_cell.length_c   1.000
_cell.angle_alpha   90.00
_cell.angle_beta   90.00
_cell.angle_gamma   90.00
#
_symmetry.space_group_name_H-M   'P 1'
#
loop_
_entity.id
_entity.type
_entity.pdbx_description
1 polymer ?
#
loop_
_entity_poly.entity_id
_entity_poly.type
_entity_poly.pdbx_seq_one_letter_code
_entity_poly.pdbx_strand_id
1 'polypeptide(L)'
;TQGLAAVIDWEFGHMGSPIEEIGYLCMRDWRFGNDHLHAAGLCPRERFIQAYEQFSGRQVDRHAADWWEIVGNLRWGIICLAQANRHLSGEDPSVELASLGRRSAEMQLEALRLIEKINQEENQ
;
A
#
# COMPACT_ATOMS: atom_id res chain seq x y z
N THR A 1 -30.21 -4.48 -8.19
CA THR A 1 -29.06 -4.14 -7.33
C THR A 1 -28.22 -3.10 -8.05
N GLN A 2 -27.88 -2.00 -7.40
CA GLN A 2 -26.94 -1.02 -7.98
C GLN A 2 -25.56 -1.39 -7.44
N GLY A 3 -24.71 -1.97 -8.29
CA GLY A 3 -23.34 -2.36 -7.95
C GLY A 3 -22.38 -1.16 -7.98
N LEU A 4 -21.11 -1.42 -8.31
CA LEU A 4 -20.11 -0.37 -8.54
C LEU A 4 -20.59 0.60 -9.64
N ALA A 5 -20.74 1.87 -9.30
CA ALA A 5 -21.23 2.90 -10.23
C ALA A 5 -20.09 3.63 -10.97
N ALA A 6 -18.97 3.88 -10.30
CA ALA A 6 -17.81 4.57 -10.87
C ALA A 6 -16.52 4.20 -10.12
N VAL A 7 -15.39 4.27 -10.82
CA VAL A 7 -14.03 4.27 -10.27
C VAL A 7 -13.46 5.65 -10.54
N ILE A 8 -13.02 6.34 -9.49
CA ILE A 8 -12.53 7.72 -9.54
C ILE A 8 -11.07 7.79 -9.12
N ASP A 9 -10.49 8.99 -9.18
CA ASP A 9 -9.12 9.26 -8.70
C ASP A 9 -8.03 8.54 -9.52
N TRP A 10 -7.95 8.89 -10.81
CA TRP A 10 -7.05 8.27 -11.79
C TRP A 10 -5.66 8.93 -11.87
N GLU A 11 -5.30 9.82 -10.94
CA GLU A 11 -4.06 10.62 -11.03
C GLU A 11 -2.78 9.78 -11.00
N PHE A 12 -2.83 8.56 -10.46
CA PHE A 12 -1.74 7.58 -10.49
C PHE A 12 -1.95 6.43 -11.50
N GLY A 13 -2.97 6.51 -12.37
CA GLY A 13 -3.23 5.48 -13.37
C GLY A 13 -2.08 5.35 -14.38
N HIS A 14 -1.54 4.13 -14.53
CA HIS A 14 -0.46 3.84 -15.45
C HIS A 14 -0.49 2.39 -15.95
N MET A 15 0.28 2.09 -17.01
CA MET A 15 0.50 0.70 -17.45
C MET A 15 1.61 0.08 -16.60
N GLY A 16 1.32 -1.04 -15.95
CA GLY A 16 2.25 -1.69 -15.02
C GLY A 16 1.87 -3.14 -14.71
N SER A 17 2.57 -3.73 -13.74
CA SER A 17 2.21 -5.06 -13.24
C SER A 17 0.90 -4.98 -12.47
N PRO A 18 -0.11 -5.84 -12.72
CA PRO A 18 -1.32 -5.88 -11.90
C PRO A 18 -1.06 -6.18 -10.42
N ILE A 19 0.07 -6.83 -10.12
CA ILE A 19 0.47 -7.19 -8.76
C ILE A 19 0.88 -5.94 -7.96
N GLU A 20 1.30 -4.87 -8.65
CA GLU A 20 1.58 -3.57 -8.04
C GLU A 20 0.35 -3.02 -7.31
N GLU A 21 -0.83 -3.13 -7.91
CA GLU A 21 -2.09 -2.70 -7.31
C GLU A 21 -2.47 -3.53 -6.08
N ILE A 22 -2.18 -4.84 -6.11
CA ILE A 22 -2.39 -5.72 -4.95
C ILE A 22 -1.47 -5.29 -3.80
N GLY A 23 -0.21 -5.00 -4.09
CA GLY A 23 0.75 -4.48 -3.11
C GLY A 23 0.32 -3.13 -2.54
N TYR A 24 -0.16 -2.21 -3.40
CA TYR A 24 -0.68 -0.92 -2.98
C TYR A 24 -1.88 -1.08 -2.04
N LEU A 25 -2.88 -1.87 -2.41
CA LEU A 25 -4.06 -2.18 -1.58
C LEU A 25 -3.69 -2.77 -0.20
N CYS A 26 -2.55 -3.48 -0.13
CA CYS A 26 -2.09 -4.15 1.09
C CYS A 26 -1.13 -3.30 1.95
N MET A 27 -0.68 -2.14 1.48
CA MET A 27 0.26 -1.31 2.23
C MET A 27 -0.37 -0.76 3.52
N ARG A 28 0.46 -0.47 4.52
CA ARG A 28 0.02 -0.18 5.89
C ARG A 28 -1.03 0.93 5.98
N ASP A 29 -0.87 2.02 5.24
CA ASP A 29 -1.76 3.18 5.34
C ASP A 29 -3.19 2.87 4.87
N TRP A 30 -3.33 1.95 3.91
CA TRP A 30 -4.64 1.48 3.42
C TRP A 30 -5.30 0.43 4.28
N ARG A 31 -4.64 -0.02 5.35
CA ARG A 31 -5.28 -0.86 6.37
C ARG A 31 -6.12 -0.03 7.35
N PHE A 32 -5.97 1.30 7.34
CA PHE A 32 -6.66 2.23 8.25
C PHE A 32 -6.56 1.82 9.73
N GLY A 33 -5.38 1.34 10.14
CA GLY A 33 -5.12 0.85 11.50
C GLY A 33 -5.60 -0.58 11.80
N ASN A 34 -6.32 -1.22 10.87
CA ASN A 34 -6.71 -2.63 11.00
C ASN A 34 -5.59 -3.55 10.49
N ASP A 35 -4.43 -3.53 11.15
CA ASP A 35 -3.23 -4.26 10.70
C ASP A 35 -3.45 -5.78 10.51
N HIS A 36 -4.44 -6.35 11.18
CA HIS A 36 -4.83 -7.77 11.05
C HIS A 36 -5.67 -8.07 9.79
N LEU A 37 -6.20 -7.05 9.11
CA LEU A 37 -6.95 -7.13 7.85
C LEU A 37 -6.13 -6.48 6.74
N HIS A 38 -5.14 -7.22 6.28
CA HIS A 38 -4.05 -6.74 5.43
C HIS A 38 -4.53 -6.13 4.09
N ALA A 39 -5.58 -6.67 3.47
CA ALA A 39 -6.14 -6.08 2.25
C ALA A 39 -7.14 -4.97 2.61
N ALA A 40 -6.71 -3.71 2.45
CA ALA A 40 -7.49 -2.49 2.67
C ALA A 40 -8.20 -2.35 4.03
N GLY A 41 -7.77 -3.10 5.06
CA GLY A 41 -8.47 -3.13 6.34
C GLY A 41 -9.78 -3.93 6.29
N LEU A 42 -10.04 -4.69 5.23
CA LEU A 42 -11.30 -5.38 4.98
C LEU A 42 -11.21 -6.90 5.16
N CYS A 43 -10.10 -7.52 4.76
CA CYS A 43 -9.92 -8.97 4.83
C CYS A 43 -8.45 -9.38 4.87
N PRO A 44 -8.14 -10.65 5.22
CA PRO A 44 -6.81 -11.20 5.05
C PRO A 44 -6.36 -11.13 3.58
N ARG A 45 -5.08 -10.79 3.33
CA ARG A 45 -4.52 -10.64 1.98
C ARG A 45 -4.74 -11.88 1.10
N GLU A 46 -4.54 -13.07 1.64
CA GLU A 46 -4.71 -14.32 0.87
C GLU A 46 -6.17 -14.54 0.43
N ARG A 47 -7.16 -14.12 1.23
CA ARG A 47 -8.57 -14.19 0.82
C ARG A 47 -8.86 -13.27 -0.37
N PHE A 48 -8.27 -12.08 -0.38
CA PHE A 48 -8.39 -11.17 -1.52
C PHE A 48 -7.71 -11.73 -2.77
N ILE A 49 -6.47 -12.24 -2.62
CA ILE A 49 -5.71 -12.83 -3.73
C ILE A 49 -6.48 -14.00 -4.35
N GLN A 50 -6.99 -14.94 -3.56
CA GLN A 50 -7.74 -16.09 -4.09
C GLN A 50 -8.99 -15.66 -4.88
N ALA A 51 -9.72 -14.66 -4.38
CA ALA A 51 -10.85 -14.11 -5.11
C ALA A 51 -10.40 -13.42 -6.41
N TYR A 52 -9.33 -12.63 -6.36
CA TYR A 52 -8.74 -12.00 -7.54
C TYR A 52 -8.34 -13.03 -8.59
N GLU A 53 -7.63 -14.10 -8.18
CA GLU A 53 -7.21 -15.19 -9.08
C GLU A 53 -8.42 -15.89 -9.71
N GLN A 54 -9.44 -16.20 -8.91
CA GLN A 54 -10.67 -16.84 -9.37
C GLN A 54 -11.41 -16.01 -10.43
N PHE A 55 -11.59 -14.71 -10.20
CA PHE A 55 -12.40 -13.86 -11.07
C PHE A 55 -11.61 -13.25 -12.24
N SER A 56 -10.30 -13.08 -12.11
CA SER A 56 -9.45 -12.57 -13.19
C SER A 56 -8.88 -13.66 -14.09
N GLY A 57 -8.85 -14.92 -13.62
CA GLY A 57 -8.17 -16.03 -14.31
C GLY A 57 -6.64 -15.92 -14.31
N ARG A 58 -6.06 -14.97 -13.57
CA ARG A 58 -4.62 -14.73 -13.48
C ARG A 58 -4.09 -15.25 -12.15
N GLN A 59 -2.97 -15.95 -12.17
CA GLN A 59 -2.26 -16.31 -10.95
C GLN A 59 -1.48 -15.11 -10.42
N VAL A 60 -1.46 -14.96 -9.09
CA VAL A 60 -0.69 -13.94 -8.40
C VAL A 60 0.51 -14.61 -7.76
N ASP A 61 1.70 -14.16 -8.15
CA ASP A 61 2.94 -14.51 -7.46
C ASP A 61 2.98 -13.80 -6.09
N ARG A 62 3.01 -14.59 -5.02
CA ARG A 62 3.00 -14.08 -3.64
C ARG A 62 4.29 -13.32 -3.33
N HIS A 63 5.44 -13.78 -3.81
CA HIS A 63 6.72 -13.10 -3.62
C HIS A 63 6.73 -11.75 -4.35
N ALA A 64 6.20 -11.72 -5.57
CA ALA A 64 6.03 -10.45 -6.29
C ALA A 64 5.09 -9.51 -5.54
N ALA A 65 4.00 -10.01 -4.95
CA ALA A 65 3.09 -9.20 -4.15
C ALA A 65 3.74 -8.66 -2.86
N ASP A 66 4.62 -9.44 -2.21
CA ASP A 66 5.41 -8.97 -1.06
C ASP A 66 6.38 -7.85 -1.46
N TRP A 67 7.09 -8.03 -2.58
CA TRP A 67 7.96 -7.02 -3.14
C TRP A 67 7.20 -5.71 -3.44
N TRP A 68 6.05 -5.81 -4.12
CA TRP A 68 5.24 -4.64 -4.47
C TRP A 68 4.66 -3.96 -3.24
N GLU A 69 4.35 -4.70 -2.19
CA GLU A 69 3.92 -4.12 -0.92
C GLU A 69 5.05 -3.32 -0.25
N ILE A 70 6.27 -3.85 -0.22
CA ILE A 70 7.45 -3.10 0.27
C ILE A 70 7.64 -1.81 -0.52
N VAL A 71 7.61 -1.90 -1.85
CA VAL A 71 7.74 -0.74 -2.75
C VAL A 71 6.61 0.28 -2.51
N GLY A 72 5.37 -0.18 -2.31
CA GLY A 72 4.22 0.66 -1.99
C GLY A 72 4.43 1.46 -0.70
N ASN A 73 4.83 0.79 0.39
CA ASN A 73 5.14 1.45 1.66
C ASN A 73 6.27 2.50 1.48
N LEU A 74 7.35 2.15 0.77
CA LEU A 74 8.45 3.09 0.51
C LEU A 74 8.01 4.33 -0.29
N ARG A 75 7.28 4.12 -1.40
CA ARG A 75 6.78 5.21 -2.24
C ARG A 75 5.83 6.13 -1.48
N TRP A 76 4.90 5.57 -0.72
CA TRP A 76 3.99 6.37 0.10
C TRP A 76 4.74 7.15 1.19
N GLY A 77 5.76 6.53 1.80
CA GLY A 77 6.64 7.21 2.75
C GLY A 77 7.35 8.44 2.15
N ILE A 78 7.76 8.38 0.87
CA ILE A 78 8.35 9.52 0.15
C ILE A 78 7.29 10.60 -0.12
N ILE A 79 6.09 10.22 -0.56
CA ILE A 79 4.98 11.15 -0.80
C ILE A 79 4.62 11.89 0.49
N CYS A 80 4.52 11.18 1.62
CA CYS A 80 4.27 11.79 2.93
C CYS A 80 5.33 12.85 3.29
N LEU A 81 6.61 12.60 3.00
CA LEU A 81 7.68 13.57 3.24
C LEU A 81 7.58 14.79 2.31
N ALA A 82 7.24 14.59 1.03
CA ALA A 82 7.02 15.67 0.09
C ALA A 82 5.85 16.56 0.53
N GLN A 83 4.75 15.96 0.98
CA GLN A 83 3.59 16.67 1.52
C GLN A 83 3.96 17.45 2.78
N ALA A 84 4.72 16.85 3.71
CA ALA A 84 5.20 17.55 4.89
C ALA A 84 6.13 18.72 4.55
N ASN A 85 6.99 18.58 3.53
CA ASN A 85 7.88 19.65 3.10
C ASN A 85 7.13 20.87 2.58
N ARG A 86 5.99 20.70 1.91
CA ARG A 86 5.13 21.84 1.50
C ARG A 86 4.68 22.68 2.70
N HIS A 87 4.35 22.04 3.81
CA HIS A 87 4.06 22.75 5.07
C HIS A 87 5.31 23.38 5.68
N LEU A 88 6.38 22.59 5.87
CA LEU A 88 7.58 23.02 6.59
C LEU A 88 8.36 24.13 5.87
N SER A 89 8.31 24.17 4.54
CA SER A 89 8.90 25.24 3.73
C SER A 89 8.11 26.54 3.74
N GLY A 90 6.86 26.51 4.23
CA GLY A 90 5.93 27.64 4.19
C GLY A 90 5.22 27.84 2.85
N GLU A 91 5.44 26.96 1.86
CA GLU A 91 4.74 26.98 0.56
C GLU A 91 3.22 26.79 0.74
N ASP A 92 2.82 25.84 1.57
CA ASP A 92 1.42 25.50 1.84
C ASP A 92 1.19 25.16 3.33
N PRO A 93 0.92 26.16 4.17
CA PRO A 93 0.73 25.96 5.61
C PRO A 93 -0.55 25.17 5.94
N SER A 94 -0.43 23.84 6.06
CA SER A 94 -1.55 22.96 6.45
C SER A 94 -1.19 21.98 7.58
N VAL A 95 -2.06 21.87 8.58
CA VAL A 95 -1.94 20.88 9.67
C VAL A 95 -2.03 19.44 9.13
N GLU A 96 -2.85 19.21 8.11
CA GLU A 96 -2.95 17.92 7.43
C GLU A 96 -1.60 17.53 6.82
N LEU A 97 -1.00 18.41 6.03
CA LEU A 97 0.30 18.19 5.40
C LEU A 97 1.40 17.96 6.44
N ALA A 98 1.41 18.71 7.54
CA ALA A 98 2.33 18.50 8.65
C ALA A 98 2.16 17.10 9.28
N SER A 99 0.92 16.65 9.45
CA SER A 99 0.60 15.35 10.05
C SER A 99 1.05 14.16 9.18
N LEU A 100 1.04 14.31 7.85
CA LEU A 100 1.50 13.27 6.93
C LEU A 100 2.98 12.96 7.10
N GLY A 101 3.82 13.93 7.47
CA GLY A 101 5.24 13.69 7.74
C GLY A 101 5.48 12.61 8.81
N ARG A 102 4.60 12.52 9.81
CA ARG A 102 4.64 11.47 10.84
C ARG A 102 4.37 10.09 10.25
N ARG A 103 3.44 9.97 9.29
CA ARG A 103 3.08 8.69 8.67
C ARG A 103 4.26 8.04 7.95
N SER A 104 5.19 8.84 7.41
CA SER A 104 6.40 8.32 6.76
C SER A 104 7.18 7.33 7.63
N ALA A 105 7.27 7.58 8.95
CA ALA A 105 7.97 6.69 9.87
C ALA A 105 7.28 5.31 9.99
N GLU A 106 5.95 5.29 10.00
CA GLU A 106 5.18 4.05 10.06
C GLU A 106 5.34 3.25 8.76
N MET A 107 5.40 3.92 7.61
CA MET A 107 5.62 3.27 6.32
C MET A 107 7.01 2.64 6.21
N GLN A 108 8.05 3.35 6.67
CA GLN A 108 9.42 2.84 6.67
C GLN A 108 9.57 1.64 7.61
N LEU A 109 8.95 1.71 8.80
CA LEU A 109 8.95 0.59 9.74
C LEU A 109 8.26 -0.65 9.15
N GLU A 110 7.15 -0.49 8.45
CA GLU A 110 6.48 -1.61 7.78
C GLU A 110 7.36 -2.23 6.70
N ALA A 111 7.98 -1.41 5.85
CA ALA A 111 8.87 -1.90 4.82
C ALA A 111 10.00 -2.75 5.41
N LEU A 112 10.62 -2.31 6.51
CA LEU A 112 11.66 -3.06 7.22
C LEU A 112 11.13 -4.37 7.81
N ARG A 113 9.93 -4.38 8.40
CA ARG A 113 9.30 -5.59 8.93
C ARG A 113 9.00 -6.62 7.85
N LEU A 114 8.51 -6.17 6.69
CA LEU A 114 8.26 -7.05 5.56
C LEU A 114 9.56 -7.65 5.01
N ILE A 115 10.62 -6.84 4.88
CA ILE A 115 11.95 -7.31 4.49
C ILE A 115 12.48 -8.35 5.47
N GLU A 116 12.40 -8.08 6.77
CA GLU A 116 12.82 -9.03 7.82
C GLU A 116 12.04 -10.34 7.73
N LYS A 117 10.71 -10.26 7.58
CA LYS A 117 9.84 -11.43 7.46
C LYS A 117 10.22 -12.29 6.24
N ILE A 118 10.38 -11.69 5.07
CA ILE A 118 10.74 -12.43 3.84
C ILE A 118 12.09 -13.12 4.00
N ASN A 119 13.08 -12.41 4.56
CA ASN A 119 14.39 -13.01 4.83
C ASN A 119 14.31 -14.21 5.80
N GLN A 120 13.40 -14.18 6.77
CA GLN A 120 13.20 -15.31 7.69
C GLN A 120 12.56 -16.51 6.98
N GLU A 121 11.61 -16.28 6.08
CA GLU A 121 10.96 -17.33 5.29
C GLU A 121 11.92 -17.99 4.28
N GLU A 122 12.86 -17.24 3.71
CA GLU A 122 13.89 -17.79 2.79
C GLU A 122 14.96 -18.64 3.50
N ASN A 123 15.19 -18.41 4.79
CA ASN A 123 16.22 -19.11 5.58
C ASN A 123 15.68 -20.34 6.34
N GLN A 124 14.41 -20.70 6.15
CA GLN A 124 13.77 -21.91 6.71
C GLN A 124 13.65 -23.00 5.65
#